data_AF-A0A832IJK5-F1
#
_entry.id   AF-A0A832IJK5-F1
#
_cell.length_a   1.000
_cell.length_b   1.000
_cell.length_c   1.000
_cell.angle_alpha   90.00
_cell.angle_beta   90.00
_cell.angle_gamma   90.00
#
_symmetry.space_group_name_H-M   'P 1'
#
loop_
_entity.id
_entity.type
_entity.pdbx_description
1 polymer ?
#
loop_
_entity_poly.entity_id
_entity_poly.type
_entity_poly.pdbx_seq_one_letter_code
_entity_poly.pdbx_strand_id
1 'polypeptide(L)'
;MKKNLLLLLTIFQVSLAHPQGSIEIDSLLNLISKTVDSKKIIETAPAKKLIAYKEKVLPLLAEFFTDTTQTKVISTCQKRNLTKGELAIIIADNIELMPYFEITGVQNCLLTFCEKNPNLIEYYLWAIQQRRPKSFQKKYIAWLASEERKKWIPLFSRQTKRPTRKEKRIIKRVQKKTLAN
;
A
#
# COMPACT_ATOMS: atom_id res chain seq x y z
N MET A 1 -32.05 56.63 -6.56
CA MET A 1 -32.29 55.36 -5.83
C MET A 1 -31.28 54.35 -6.37
N LYS A 2 -30.04 54.28 -5.86
CA LYS A 2 -29.55 53.38 -4.78
C LYS A 2 -30.22 51.99 -4.76
N LYS A 3 -29.36 50.95 -4.81
CA LYS A 3 -29.60 49.49 -4.75
C LYS A 3 -29.96 48.91 -6.14
N ASN A 4 -29.13 48.11 -6.80
CA ASN A 4 -28.63 46.83 -6.32
C ASN A 4 -27.16 46.59 -6.72
N LEU A 5 -26.28 46.90 -5.76
CA LEU A 5 -24.99 46.27 -5.59
C LEU A 5 -25.23 44.84 -5.09
N LEU A 6 -24.34 43.92 -5.49
CA LEU A 6 -24.13 42.60 -4.91
C LEU A 6 -25.13 41.50 -5.30
N LEU A 7 -24.80 40.71 -6.32
CA LEU A 7 -25.20 39.30 -6.34
C LEU A 7 -24.07 38.42 -6.90
N LEU A 8 -23.59 37.55 -6.00
CA LEU A 8 -22.88 36.28 -6.26
C LEU A 8 -21.38 36.31 -6.58
N LEU A 9 -20.61 36.82 -5.61
CA LEU A 9 -19.20 36.43 -5.38
C LEU A 9 -19.17 35.25 -4.37
N THR A 10 -19.76 34.12 -4.74
CA THR A 10 -19.67 32.83 -4.03
C THR A 10 -19.92 31.77 -5.10
N ILE A 11 -18.97 30.91 -5.50
CA ILE A 11 -18.27 29.90 -4.72
C ILE A 11 -16.92 29.67 -5.40
N PHE A 12 -15.85 30.25 -4.88
CA PHE A 12 -14.49 29.75 -5.12
C PHE A 12 -13.98 29.15 -3.82
N GLN A 13 -14.68 28.12 -3.33
CA GLN A 13 -14.08 27.18 -2.38
C GLN A 13 -13.32 26.13 -3.19
N VAL A 14 -12.27 26.57 -3.89
CA VAL A 14 -11.19 25.64 -4.22
C VAL A 14 -10.49 25.38 -2.90
N SER A 15 -10.80 24.23 -2.32
CA SER A 15 -10.16 23.69 -1.13
C SER A 15 -8.66 23.53 -1.36
N LEU A 16 -7.90 24.61 -1.17
CA LEU A 16 -6.43 24.65 -1.11
C LEU A 16 -5.91 23.98 0.19
N ALA A 17 -6.54 22.91 0.63
CA ALA A 17 -6.15 22.13 1.80
C ALA A 17 -5.37 20.88 1.38
N HIS A 18 -4.24 21.05 0.67
CA HIS A 18 -3.38 19.95 0.24
C HIS A 18 -1.85 20.12 0.48
N PRO A 19 -1.26 21.29 0.83
CA PRO A 19 0.18 21.35 1.08
C PRO A 19 0.63 20.66 2.38
N GLN A 20 -0.14 20.82 3.47
CA GLN A 20 0.30 20.40 4.80
C GLN A 20 0.41 18.88 4.95
N GLY A 21 -0.53 18.14 4.37
CA GLY A 21 -0.50 16.68 4.37
C GLY A 21 0.74 16.16 3.64
N SER A 22 0.96 16.62 2.41
CA SER A 22 2.10 16.18 1.58
C SER A 22 3.46 16.47 2.25
N ILE A 23 3.61 17.63 2.91
CA ILE A 23 4.84 17.97 3.66
C ILE A 23 5.10 17.01 4.83
N GLU A 24 4.07 16.66 5.60
CA GLU A 24 4.24 15.72 6.71
C GLU A 24 4.64 14.33 6.20
N ILE A 25 3.97 13.85 5.15
CA ILE A 25 4.30 12.56 4.53
C ILE A 25 5.73 12.54 4.00
N ASP A 26 6.15 13.61 3.31
CA ASP A 26 7.52 13.74 2.82
C ASP A 26 8.55 13.67 3.95
N SER A 27 8.30 14.40 5.04
CA SER A 27 9.15 14.39 6.23
C SER A 27 9.27 13.00 6.85
N LEU A 28 8.15 12.27 6.97
CA LEU A 28 8.16 10.90 7.48
C LEU A 28 8.91 9.96 6.53
N LEU A 29 8.73 10.08 5.21
CA LEU A 29 9.49 9.32 4.22
C LEU A 29 11.00 9.61 4.29
N ASN A 30 11.41 10.86 4.53
CA ASN A 30 12.81 11.24 4.76
C ASN A 30 13.40 10.65 6.04
N LEU A 31 12.58 10.40 7.07
CA LEU A 31 13.03 9.71 8.27
C LEU A 31 13.16 8.19 8.02
N ILE A 32 12.23 7.60 7.26
CA ILE A 32 12.29 6.18 6.85
C ILE A 32 13.51 5.93 5.96
N SER A 33 13.86 6.87 5.08
CA SER A 33 14.99 6.73 4.15
C SER A 33 16.36 6.63 4.83
N LYS A 34 16.42 6.86 6.16
CA LYS A 34 17.62 6.67 6.99
C LYS A 34 17.80 5.23 7.48
N THR A 35 16.79 4.37 7.30
CA THR A 35 16.91 2.94 7.58
C THR A 35 17.88 2.29 6.59
N VAL A 36 18.67 1.31 7.05
CA VAL A 36 19.63 0.61 6.18
C VAL A 36 18.96 -0.54 5.43
N ASP A 37 18.14 -1.34 6.13
CA ASP A 37 17.51 -2.55 5.56
C ASP A 37 16.02 -2.34 5.32
N SER A 38 15.59 -2.53 4.08
CA SER A 38 14.18 -2.51 3.65
C SER A 38 13.25 -3.35 4.54
N LYS A 39 13.71 -4.51 5.03
CA LYS A 39 12.90 -5.41 5.86
C LYS A 39 12.48 -4.78 7.19
N LYS A 40 13.21 -3.76 7.66
CA LYS A 40 12.97 -3.06 8.92
C LYS A 40 12.16 -1.78 8.77
N ILE A 41 11.81 -1.37 7.56
CA ILE A 41 11.06 -0.12 7.30
C ILE A 41 9.82 -0.02 8.20
N ILE A 42 8.99 -1.08 8.22
CA ILE A 42 7.70 -1.10 8.91
C ILE A 42 7.82 -1.08 10.43
N GLU A 43 9.01 -1.38 10.96
CA GLU A 43 9.28 -1.40 12.40
C GLU A 43 9.61 0.00 12.94
N THR A 44 9.98 0.92 12.05
CA THR A 44 10.38 2.29 12.41
C THR A 44 9.21 3.12 12.94
N ALA A 45 9.48 4.06 13.86
CA ALA A 45 8.46 4.95 14.39
C ALA A 45 7.76 5.81 13.30
N PRO A 46 8.47 6.37 12.30
CA PRO A 46 7.82 7.11 11.21
C PRO A 46 6.88 6.24 10.36
N ALA A 47 7.29 5.01 10.02
CA ALA A 47 6.43 4.08 9.28
C ALA A 47 5.19 3.69 10.08
N LYS A 48 5.35 3.38 11.38
CA LYS A 48 4.21 3.10 12.27
C LYS A 48 3.24 4.29 12.35
N LYS A 49 3.74 5.52 12.34
CA LYS A 49 2.91 6.73 12.30
C LYS A 49 2.08 6.81 11.01
N LEU A 50 2.71 6.59 9.84
CA LEU A 50 2.00 6.53 8.56
C LEU A 50 0.94 5.43 8.54
N ILE A 51 1.28 4.23 9.04
CA ILE A 51 0.35 3.10 9.10
C ILE A 51 -0.85 3.42 9.99
N ALA A 52 -0.65 4.14 11.09
CA ALA A 52 -1.72 4.55 11.99
C ALA A 52 -2.75 5.51 11.34
N TYR A 53 -2.39 6.22 10.26
CA TYR A 53 -3.33 7.04 9.50
C TYR A 53 -4.31 6.23 8.64
N LYS A 54 -4.06 4.92 8.48
CA LYS A 54 -4.92 3.99 7.73
C LYS A 54 -5.19 4.48 6.30
N GLU A 55 -6.31 4.10 5.72
CA GLU A 55 -6.66 4.39 4.33
C GLU A 55 -6.63 5.88 3.95
N LYS A 56 -6.81 6.79 4.91
CA LYS A 56 -6.88 8.24 4.64
C LYS A 56 -5.58 8.78 4.05
N VAL A 57 -4.45 8.15 4.32
CA VAL A 57 -3.13 8.59 3.84
C VAL A 57 -2.75 8.00 2.49
N LEU A 58 -3.49 7.01 1.99
CA LEU A 58 -3.14 6.30 0.74
C LEU A 58 -3.10 7.22 -0.48
N PRO A 59 -4.05 8.16 -0.69
CA PRO A 59 -3.95 9.11 -1.80
C PRO A 59 -2.71 10.02 -1.70
N LEU A 60 -2.35 10.44 -0.49
CA LEU A 60 -1.18 11.30 -0.26
C LEU A 60 0.14 10.54 -0.48
N LEU A 61 0.23 9.29 -0.04
CA LEU A 61 1.38 8.43 -0.34
C LEU A 61 1.54 8.19 -1.84
N ALA A 62 0.43 8.04 -2.56
CA ALA A 62 0.45 7.83 -4.01
C ALA A 62 1.13 8.98 -4.76
N GLU A 63 1.06 10.23 -4.28
CA GLU A 63 1.75 11.38 -4.86
C GLU A 63 3.27 11.16 -4.97
N PHE A 64 3.85 10.41 -4.03
CA PHE A 64 5.29 10.13 -3.97
C PHE A 64 5.72 8.93 -4.82
N PHE A 65 4.82 8.13 -5.40
CA PHE A 65 5.18 6.87 -6.09
C PHE A 65 6.12 7.07 -7.28
N THR A 66 6.18 8.28 -7.84
CA THR A 66 7.07 8.64 -8.94
C THR A 66 8.36 9.32 -8.48
N ASP A 67 8.58 9.48 -7.18
CA ASP A 67 9.80 10.08 -6.63
C ASP A 67 10.99 9.13 -6.81
N THR A 68 11.92 9.51 -7.69
CA THR A 68 13.12 8.74 -8.03
C THR A 68 14.32 9.03 -7.13
N THR A 69 14.16 9.82 -6.08
CA THR A 69 15.24 10.17 -5.14
C THR A 69 15.79 8.90 -4.51
N GLN A 70 17.08 8.63 -4.74
CA GLN A 70 17.76 7.47 -4.18
C GLN A 70 17.90 7.60 -2.67
N THR A 71 17.70 6.49 -1.95
CA THR A 71 17.84 6.44 -0.50
C THR A 71 19.00 5.55 -0.08
N LYS A 72 19.28 5.47 1.23
CA LYS A 72 20.26 4.53 1.79
C LYS A 72 19.65 3.16 2.11
N VAL A 73 18.34 2.98 1.89
CA VAL A 73 17.62 1.75 2.21
C VAL A 73 17.93 0.70 1.15
N ILE A 74 18.59 -0.38 1.55
CA ILE A 74 18.97 -1.50 0.70
C ILE A 74 17.83 -2.53 0.70
N SER A 75 17.38 -2.91 -0.50
CA SER A 75 16.55 -4.09 -0.70
C SER A 75 17.41 -5.27 -1.12
N THR A 76 17.46 -6.29 -0.27
CA THR A 76 18.10 -7.57 -0.62
C THR A 76 17.33 -8.31 -1.71
N CYS A 77 16.02 -8.05 -1.83
CA CYS A 77 15.17 -8.61 -2.86
C CYS A 77 15.41 -8.01 -4.24
N GLN A 78 15.59 -6.68 -4.30
CA GLN A 78 15.89 -5.96 -5.53
C GLN A 78 17.39 -5.87 -5.81
N LYS A 79 18.24 -6.23 -4.85
CA LYS A 79 19.71 -6.14 -4.90
C LYS A 79 20.21 -4.71 -5.20
N ARG A 80 19.51 -3.70 -4.68
CA ARG A 80 19.85 -2.28 -4.86
C ARG A 80 19.26 -1.41 -3.76
N ASN A 81 19.63 -0.13 -3.78
CA ASN A 81 18.97 0.89 -2.99
C ASN A 81 17.57 1.18 -3.54
N LEU A 82 16.64 1.43 -2.62
CA LEU A 82 15.28 1.84 -2.93
C LEU A 82 15.20 3.36 -3.12
N THR A 83 14.29 3.78 -3.98
CA THR A 83 13.90 5.18 -4.13
C THR A 83 12.86 5.58 -3.09
N LYS A 84 12.71 6.89 -2.84
CA LYS A 84 11.67 7.40 -1.95
C LYS A 84 10.26 6.97 -2.38
N GLY A 85 10.00 6.96 -3.69
CA GLY A 85 8.72 6.47 -4.20
C GLY A 85 8.48 5.00 -3.92
N GLU A 86 9.52 4.17 -3.94
CA GLU A 86 9.40 2.76 -3.55
C GLU A 86 9.17 2.59 -2.05
N LEU A 87 9.75 3.45 -1.21
CA LEU A 87 9.40 3.48 0.22
C LEU A 87 7.92 3.83 0.41
N ALA A 88 7.40 4.83 -0.32
CA ALA A 88 5.99 5.18 -0.27
C ALA A 88 5.08 4.02 -0.72
N ILE A 89 5.47 3.28 -1.77
CA ILE A 89 4.77 2.07 -2.23
C ILE A 89 4.76 0.98 -1.16
N ILE A 90 5.90 0.71 -0.51
CA ILE A 90 6.02 -0.26 0.57
C ILE A 90 5.09 0.10 1.74
N ILE A 91 5.08 1.37 2.15
CA ILE A 91 4.20 1.81 3.25
C ILE A 91 2.73 1.70 2.87
N ALA A 92 2.36 2.09 1.65
CA ALA A 92 0.99 1.98 1.16
C ALA A 92 0.49 0.53 1.16
N ASP A 93 1.33 -0.42 0.74
CA ASP A 93 1.00 -1.86 0.74
C ASP A 93 0.85 -2.43 2.16
N ASN A 94 1.58 -1.88 3.14
CA ASN A 94 1.46 -2.28 4.54
C ASN A 94 0.23 -1.67 5.24
N ILE A 95 -0.29 -0.54 4.75
CA ILE A 95 -1.56 0.03 5.21
C ILE A 95 -2.72 -0.80 4.69
N GLU A 96 -2.73 -1.07 3.39
CA GLU A 96 -3.74 -1.85 2.72
C GLU A 96 -3.07 -2.66 1.61
N LEU A 97 -3.01 -3.98 1.81
CA LEU A 97 -2.34 -4.89 0.88
C LEU A 97 -2.91 -4.70 -0.52
N MET A 98 -2.04 -4.52 -1.51
CA MET A 98 -2.48 -4.18 -2.86
C MET A 98 -2.94 -5.42 -3.66
N PRO A 99 -3.89 -5.27 -4.62
CA PRO A 99 -4.21 -6.32 -5.57
C PRO A 99 -3.14 -6.41 -6.65
N TYR A 100 -2.01 -7.06 -6.34
CA TYR A 100 -0.80 -7.02 -7.16
C TYR A 100 -1.04 -7.30 -8.64
N PHE A 101 -1.81 -8.34 -8.98
CA PHE A 101 -2.08 -8.66 -10.38
C PHE A 101 -2.81 -7.53 -11.11
N GLU A 102 -3.80 -6.91 -10.48
CA GLU A 102 -4.61 -5.84 -11.09
C GLU A 102 -3.76 -4.60 -11.35
N ILE A 103 -2.97 -4.17 -10.36
CA ILE A 103 -2.22 -2.91 -10.46
C ILE A 103 -0.85 -3.07 -11.15
N THR A 104 -0.19 -4.22 -11.03
CA THR A 104 1.13 -4.48 -11.64
C THR A 104 1.01 -5.21 -12.97
N GLY A 105 -0.05 -6.02 -13.17
CA GLY A 105 -0.20 -6.92 -14.31
C GLY A 105 0.80 -8.08 -14.30
N VAL A 106 1.29 -8.46 -13.12
CA VAL A 106 2.25 -9.54 -12.90
C VAL A 106 1.69 -10.49 -11.84
N GLN A 107 1.75 -11.78 -12.11
CA GLN A 107 1.40 -12.82 -11.14
C GLN A 107 2.70 -13.48 -10.64
N ASN A 108 2.92 -13.49 -9.33
CA ASN A 108 4.03 -14.21 -8.72
C ASN A 108 3.51 -15.46 -8.02
N CYS A 109 3.76 -16.63 -8.62
CA CYS A 109 3.24 -17.92 -8.12
C CYS A 109 4.21 -18.64 -7.17
N LEU A 110 5.50 -18.27 -7.17
CA LEU A 110 6.54 -19.05 -6.50
C LEU A 110 7.11 -18.34 -5.28
N LEU A 111 7.10 -17.00 -5.22
CA LEU A 111 7.63 -16.20 -4.11
C LEU A 111 9.05 -16.61 -3.64
N THR A 112 9.90 -17.14 -4.53
CA THR A 112 11.18 -17.77 -4.14
C THR A 112 12.37 -16.82 -4.05
N PHE A 113 12.36 -15.67 -4.71
CA PHE A 113 13.55 -14.80 -4.78
C PHE A 113 13.65 -13.73 -3.68
N CYS A 114 12.64 -13.62 -2.80
CA CYS A 114 12.58 -12.59 -1.77
C CYS A 114 12.07 -13.18 -0.43
N GLU A 115 12.64 -14.34 -0.06
CA GLU A 115 12.23 -15.10 1.11
C GLU A 115 12.25 -14.27 2.41
N LYS A 116 11.20 -14.49 3.23
CA LYS A 116 11.03 -13.86 4.55
C LYS A 116 11.08 -12.32 4.51
N ASN A 117 10.71 -11.70 3.39
CA ASN A 117 10.52 -10.25 3.35
C ASN A 117 9.10 -9.89 3.84
N PRO A 118 8.97 -9.09 4.92
CA PRO A 118 7.66 -8.61 5.36
C PRO A 118 6.99 -7.68 4.33
N ASN A 119 7.74 -7.06 3.42
CA ASN A 119 7.22 -6.15 2.40
C ASN A 119 6.90 -6.92 1.11
N LEU A 120 5.67 -7.42 0.99
CA LEU A 120 5.26 -8.26 -0.14
C LEU A 120 5.28 -7.54 -1.50
N ILE A 121 5.02 -6.23 -1.53
CA ILE A 121 5.14 -5.46 -2.77
C ILE A 121 6.58 -5.42 -3.33
N GLU A 122 7.61 -5.72 -2.52
CA GLU A 122 9.00 -5.76 -3.01
C GLU A 122 9.22 -6.82 -4.09
N TYR A 123 8.38 -7.86 -4.17
CA TYR A 123 8.41 -8.83 -5.28
C TYR A 123 8.05 -8.22 -6.63
N TYR A 124 7.44 -7.03 -6.65
CA TYR A 124 6.89 -6.41 -7.86
C TYR A 124 7.59 -5.10 -8.23
N LEU A 125 8.49 -4.56 -7.38
CA LEU A 125 9.16 -3.29 -7.63
C LEU A 125 9.90 -3.26 -8.97
N TRP A 126 10.54 -4.36 -9.36
CA TRP A 126 11.18 -4.49 -10.68
C TRP A 126 10.18 -4.24 -11.83
N ALA A 127 8.97 -4.81 -11.74
CA ALA A 127 7.94 -4.66 -12.76
C ALA A 127 7.33 -3.26 -12.75
N ILE A 128 7.16 -2.67 -11.56
CA ILE A 128 6.69 -1.29 -11.38
C ILE A 128 7.67 -0.31 -12.04
N GLN A 129 8.98 -0.52 -11.85
CA GLN A 129 10.01 0.29 -12.50
C GLN A 129 9.99 0.12 -14.02
N GLN A 130 9.98 -1.11 -14.53
CA GLN A 130 9.97 -1.38 -15.98
C GLN A 130 8.73 -0.82 -16.69
N ARG A 131 7.55 -0.90 -16.06
CA ARG A 131 6.27 -0.44 -16.63
C ARG A 131 5.98 1.04 -16.35
N ARG A 132 6.99 1.81 -15.96
CA ARG A 132 6.96 3.24 -15.58
C ARG A 132 6.15 3.49 -14.30
N PRO A 133 6.76 4.04 -13.23
CA PRO A 133 6.09 4.34 -11.96
C PRO A 133 4.78 5.14 -12.09
N LYS A 134 4.70 6.06 -13.08
CA LYS A 134 3.49 6.86 -13.36
C LYS A 134 2.29 6.01 -13.80
N SER A 135 2.51 4.92 -14.53
CA SER A 135 1.41 4.02 -14.89
C SER A 135 0.90 3.25 -13.68
N PHE A 136 1.81 2.82 -12.81
CA PHE A 136 1.46 2.14 -11.58
C PHE A 136 0.67 3.06 -10.64
N GLN A 137 1.15 4.29 -10.43
CA GLN A 137 0.46 5.33 -9.64
C GLN A 137 -0.98 5.54 -10.12
N LYS A 138 -1.19 5.67 -11.44
CA LYS A 138 -2.54 5.83 -12.01
C LYS A 138 -3.45 4.65 -11.72
N LYS A 139 -2.96 3.42 -11.90
CA LYS A 139 -3.73 2.19 -11.60
C LYS A 139 -4.05 2.08 -10.12
N TYR A 140 -3.10 2.42 -9.26
CA TYR A 140 -3.29 2.43 -7.81
C TYR A 140 -4.36 3.44 -7.39
N ILE A 141 -4.30 4.68 -7.89
CA ILE A 141 -5.32 5.71 -7.62
C ILE A 141 -6.70 5.28 -8.16
N ALA A 142 -6.75 4.69 -9.35
CA ALA A 142 -7.99 4.15 -9.91
C ALA A 142 -8.59 3.06 -9.02
N TRP A 143 -7.75 2.14 -8.52
CA TRP A 143 -8.16 1.11 -7.56
C TRP A 143 -8.65 1.71 -6.23
N LEU A 144 -7.99 2.74 -5.70
CA LEU A 144 -8.45 3.41 -4.46
C LEU A 144 -9.88 3.95 -4.56
N ALA A 145 -10.29 4.36 -5.76
CA ALA A 145 -11.62 4.88 -6.06
C ALA A 145 -12.63 3.81 -6.52
N SER A 146 -12.22 2.55 -6.63
CA SER A 146 -13.01 1.51 -7.29
C SER A 146 -13.97 0.78 -6.35
N GLU A 147 -15.04 0.22 -6.90
CA GLU A 147 -15.97 -0.63 -6.13
C GLU A 147 -15.34 -1.98 -5.78
N GLU A 148 -14.36 -2.44 -6.55
CA GLU A 148 -13.58 -3.65 -6.30
C GLU A 148 -12.81 -3.54 -4.99
N ARG A 149 -12.25 -2.36 -4.65
CA ARG A 149 -11.61 -2.12 -3.36
C ARG A 149 -12.55 -2.38 -2.18
N LYS A 150 -13.84 -2.06 -2.29
CA LYS A 150 -14.82 -2.35 -1.22
C LYS A 150 -15.03 -3.85 -0.98
N LYS A 151 -14.76 -4.67 -2.00
CA LYS A 151 -14.87 -6.14 -1.96
C LYS A 151 -13.51 -6.80 -1.75
N TRP A 152 -12.44 -6.03 -1.65
CA TRP A 152 -11.08 -6.53 -1.60
C TRP A 152 -10.82 -7.23 -0.27
N ILE A 153 -10.46 -8.51 -0.37
CA ILE A 153 -10.04 -9.33 0.76
C ILE A 153 -8.64 -9.83 0.41
N PRO A 154 -7.59 -9.27 1.02
CA PRO A 154 -6.23 -9.68 0.72
C PRO A 154 -6.04 -11.19 0.90
N LEU A 155 -5.42 -11.87 -0.07
CA LEU A 155 -5.20 -13.32 -0.01
C LEU A 155 -4.43 -13.75 1.25
N PHE A 156 -3.54 -12.88 1.74
CA PHE A 156 -2.74 -13.09 2.95
C PHE A 156 -3.35 -12.47 4.23
N SER A 157 -4.47 -11.74 4.14
CA SER A 157 -5.22 -11.25 5.32
C SER A 157 -6.19 -12.29 5.89
N ARG A 158 -6.33 -13.45 5.23
CA ARG A 158 -6.71 -14.69 5.90
C ARG A 158 -5.60 -15.06 6.88
N GLN A 159 -5.49 -14.32 7.99
CA GLN A 159 -5.32 -15.00 9.26
C GLN A 159 -6.31 -16.15 9.22
N THR A 160 -5.81 -17.38 9.25
CA THR A 160 -6.65 -18.55 9.48
C THR A 160 -7.49 -18.20 10.69
N LYS A 161 -8.76 -17.78 10.51
CA LYS A 161 -9.70 -17.69 11.63
C LYS A 161 -9.57 -19.06 12.26
N ARG A 162 -9.09 -19.11 13.52
CA ARG A 162 -9.00 -20.39 14.24
C ARG A 162 -10.38 -21.02 14.07
N PRO A 163 -10.48 -22.20 13.44
CA PRO A 163 -11.78 -22.75 13.11
C PRO A 163 -12.57 -22.80 14.40
N THR A 164 -13.80 -22.31 14.35
CA THR A 164 -14.71 -22.33 15.48
C THR A 164 -14.84 -23.77 15.99
N ARG A 165 -15.26 -23.94 17.25
CA ARG A 165 -15.46 -25.28 17.83
C ARG A 165 -16.42 -26.13 16.97
N LYS A 166 -17.35 -25.48 16.26
CA LYS A 166 -18.27 -26.11 15.30
C LYS A 166 -17.54 -26.59 14.04
N GLU A 167 -16.73 -25.75 13.41
CA GLU A 167 -15.94 -26.11 12.23
C GLU A 167 -14.90 -27.20 12.53
N LYS A 168 -14.24 -27.15 13.70
CA LYS A 168 -13.33 -28.21 14.15
C LYS A 168 -14.02 -29.57 14.27
N ARG A 169 -15.28 -29.60 14.72
CA ARG A 169 -16.08 -30.85 14.81
C ARG A 169 -16.46 -31.38 13.43
N ILE A 170 -16.77 -30.49 12.49
CA ILE A 170 -17.10 -30.87 11.11
C ILE A 170 -15.85 -31.46 10.42
N ILE A 171 -14.70 -30.80 10.52
CA ILE A 171 -13.43 -31.28 9.95
C ILE A 171 -13.08 -32.67 10.50
N LYS A 172 -13.18 -32.88 11.83
CA LYS A 172 -12.95 -34.19 12.44
C LYS A 172 -13.92 -35.28 11.95
N ARG A 173 -15.19 -34.94 11.74
CA ARG A 173 -16.19 -35.89 11.22
C ARG A 173 -15.93 -36.27 9.77
N VAL A 174 -15.52 -35.31 8.94
CA VAL A 174 -15.14 -35.57 7.55
C VAL A 174 -13.90 -36.46 7.51
N GLN A 175 -12.83 -36.11 8.21
CA GLN A 175 -11.60 -36.92 8.29
C GLN A 175 -11.86 -38.36 8.76
N LYS A 176 -12.73 -38.55 9.78
CA LYS A 176 -13.08 -39.88 10.27
C LYS A 176 -13.86 -40.72 9.25
N LYS A 177 -14.68 -40.08 8.39
CA LYS A 177 -15.37 -40.78 7.30
C LYS A 177 -14.42 -41.12 6.16
N THR A 178 -13.45 -40.26 5.86
CA THR A 178 -12.46 -40.50 4.79
C THR A 178 -11.46 -41.61 5.16
N LEU A 179 -11.19 -41.84 6.44
CA LEU A 179 -10.32 -42.90 6.95
C LEU A 179 -11.04 -44.24 7.17
N ALA A 180 -12.37 -44.28 6.99
CA ALA A 180 -13.19 -45.46 7.18
C ALA A 180 -13.64 -46.11 5.85
N ASN A 181 -13.19 -45.55 4.72
CA ASN A 181 -13.26 -46.12 3.38
C ASN A 181 -11.83 -46.43 2.92
#